data_AF-A0A1R0KTB3-F1
#
_entry.id   AF-A0A1R0KTB3-F1
#
_cell.length_a   1.000
_cell.length_b   1.000
_cell.length_c   1.000
_cell.angle_alpha   90.00
_cell.angle_beta   90.00
_cell.angle_gamma   90.00
#
_symmetry.space_group_name_H-M   'P 1'
#
loop_
_entity.id
_entity.type
_entity.pdbx_description
1 polymer ?
#
loop_
_entity_poly.entity_id
_entity_poly.type
_entity_poly.pdbx_seq_one_letter_code
_entity_poly.pdbx_strand_id
1 'polypeptide(L)'
;MLEYFDLRECSRELISGRATLWGGAVGLVEEIAAGVRTAVVKAKAAIAALKLADQELEEAGVKWSEVAAGVSDPDFIRLPNLPGEVKSSSEVVSGLIGQSSDLLDGYLLSLGVPAESTSAGASGQTSPPGPASSSGDRDVDEQDDDALVERLRRELPPGPTPGVRGVKTQGQWFSPGKEAEPITSGLDDRTDRVDEILKESGCTMRPVTAAADVELKLAAEMRDSGITEASVVINNVPCTGKTSCDGLLGIVLPEGSKLTVHGTNGFKKIYEGGKTWQW
;
A
#
# COMPACT_ATOMS: atom_id res chain seq x y z
N MET A 1 21.71 25.84 63.33
CA MET A 1 20.48 26.13 62.58
C MET A 1 20.86 27.08 61.46
N LEU A 2 20.42 26.76 60.23
CA LEU A 2 20.65 27.43 58.94
C LEU A 2 21.84 26.89 58.12
N GLU A 3 21.60 25.79 57.42
CA GLU A 3 22.30 25.46 56.17
C GLU A 3 21.83 26.41 55.06
N TYR A 4 22.79 26.92 54.31
CA TYR A 4 22.62 27.84 53.19
C TYR A 4 22.39 27.00 51.92
N PHE A 5 21.15 26.96 51.42
CA PHE A 5 20.82 26.32 50.14
C PHE A 5 21.27 27.25 49.00
N ASP A 6 22.19 26.76 48.16
CA ASP A 6 22.73 27.47 47.00
C ASP A 6 21.70 27.52 45.85
N LEU A 7 21.19 28.71 45.57
CA LEU A 7 20.20 28.98 44.52
C LEU A 7 20.82 29.09 43.10
N ARG A 8 22.12 28.84 42.91
CA ARG A 8 22.77 28.92 41.57
C ARG A 8 22.69 27.64 40.75
N GLU A 9 22.44 26.48 41.36
CA GLU A 9 22.29 25.22 40.61
C GLU A 9 20.92 25.03 39.98
N CYS A 10 19.87 25.68 40.51
CA CYS A 10 18.51 25.55 39.96
C CYS A 10 18.30 26.31 38.62
N SER A 11 19.25 27.17 38.21
CA SER A 11 19.12 28.01 37.00
C SER A 11 19.78 27.43 35.74
N ARG A 12 20.74 26.49 35.88
CA ARG A 12 21.39 25.85 34.71
C ARG A 12 20.56 24.73 34.09
N GLU A 13 19.76 24.00 34.87
CA GLU A 13 18.93 22.92 34.33
C GLU A 13 17.74 23.44 33.50
N LEU A 14 17.24 24.64 33.80
CA LEU A 14 16.12 25.24 33.05
C LEU A 14 16.52 25.77 31.66
N ILE A 15 17.80 26.07 31.42
CA ILE A 15 18.29 26.55 30.11
C ILE A 15 18.68 25.36 29.22
N SER A 16 19.27 24.31 29.79
CA SER A 16 19.63 23.09 29.03
C SER A 16 18.41 22.29 28.57
N GLY A 17 17.32 22.25 29.34
CA GLY A 17 16.09 21.54 28.95
C GLY A 17 15.29 22.23 27.84
N ARG A 18 15.45 23.54 27.66
CA ARG A 18 14.69 24.33 26.67
C ARG A 18 15.30 24.27 25.27
N ALA A 19 16.63 24.11 25.16
CA ALA A 19 17.33 23.99 23.88
C ALA A 19 17.04 22.65 23.18
N THR A 20 16.91 21.56 23.93
CA THR A 20 16.62 20.22 23.37
C THR A 20 15.21 20.10 22.82
N LEU A 21 14.24 20.77 23.46
CA LEU A 21 12.84 20.80 23.00
C LEU A 21 12.64 21.58 21.70
N TRP A 22 13.46 22.61 21.46
CA TRP A 22 13.38 23.40 20.22
C TRP A 22 14.12 22.74 19.06
N GLY A 23 15.26 22.07 19.31
CA GLY A 23 15.98 21.31 18.28
C GLY A 23 15.21 20.10 17.74
N GLY A 24 14.46 19.38 18.60
CA GLY A 24 13.65 18.25 18.18
C GLY A 24 12.44 18.63 17.31
N ALA A 25 11.80 19.77 17.60
CA ALA A 25 10.68 20.27 16.81
C ALA A 25 11.12 20.74 15.41
N VAL A 26 12.31 21.36 15.31
CA VAL A 26 12.88 21.78 14.02
C VAL A 26 13.25 20.57 13.15
N GLY A 27 13.84 19.53 13.74
CA GLY A 27 14.17 18.29 13.00
C GLY A 27 12.95 17.55 12.45
N LEU A 28 11.85 17.49 13.22
CA LEU A 28 10.60 16.86 12.78
C LEU A 28 9.93 17.63 11.63
N VAL A 29 9.99 18.97 11.66
CA VAL A 29 9.48 19.83 10.58
C VAL A 29 10.30 19.66 9.29
N GLU A 30 11.62 19.52 9.40
CA GLU A 30 12.49 19.24 8.25
C GLU A 30 12.26 17.86 7.64
N GLU A 31 12.03 16.84 8.47
CA GLU A 31 11.69 15.48 8.03
C GLU A 31 10.35 15.45 7.28
N ILE A 32 9.33 16.12 7.83
CA ILE A 32 8.04 16.28 7.16
C ILE A 32 8.21 17.04 5.84
N ALA A 33 8.97 18.13 5.83
CA ALA A 33 9.22 18.90 4.61
C ALA A 33 9.95 18.06 3.55
N ALA A 34 10.91 17.21 3.94
CA ALA A 34 11.59 16.30 3.03
C ALA A 34 10.62 15.26 2.44
N GLY A 35 9.77 14.64 3.27
CA GLY A 35 8.76 13.69 2.81
C GLY A 35 7.75 14.31 1.84
N VAL A 36 7.27 15.53 2.14
CA VAL A 36 6.35 16.26 1.28
C VAL A 36 7.01 16.62 -0.05
N ARG A 37 8.28 17.07 -0.05
CA ARG A 37 9.04 17.33 -1.30
C ARG A 37 9.16 16.06 -2.16
N THR A 38 9.47 14.92 -1.55
CA THR A 38 9.52 13.63 -2.27
C THR A 38 8.16 13.27 -2.87
N ALA A 39 7.06 13.49 -2.15
CA ALA A 39 5.71 13.25 -2.66
C ALA A 39 5.39 14.13 -3.87
N VAL A 40 5.73 15.43 -3.81
CA VAL A 40 5.55 16.36 -4.93
C VAL A 40 6.35 15.92 -6.17
N VAL A 41 7.60 15.50 -5.99
CA VAL A 41 8.43 14.99 -7.11
C VAL A 41 7.79 13.77 -7.77
N LYS A 42 7.30 12.82 -6.96
CA LYS A 42 6.63 11.61 -7.47
C LYS A 42 5.32 11.93 -8.18
N ALA A 43 4.54 12.88 -7.66
CA ALA A 43 3.30 13.32 -8.27
C ALA A 43 3.55 13.98 -9.63
N LYS A 44 4.58 14.85 -9.74
CA LYS A 44 5.01 15.44 -11.02
C LYS A 44 5.48 14.38 -12.02
N ALA A 45 6.21 13.36 -11.55
CA ALA A 45 6.63 12.23 -12.40
C ALA A 45 5.43 11.40 -12.90
N ALA A 46 4.42 11.16 -12.07
CA ALA A 46 3.20 10.45 -12.46
C ALA A 46 2.40 11.22 -13.54
N ILE A 47 2.25 12.53 -13.39
CA ILE A 47 1.62 13.38 -14.42
C ILE A 47 2.40 13.31 -15.74
N ALA A 48 3.73 13.32 -15.69
CA ALA A 48 4.56 13.19 -16.89
C ALA A 48 4.39 11.83 -17.57
N ALA A 49 4.30 10.74 -16.80
CA ALA A 49 4.05 9.40 -17.32
C ALA A 49 2.68 9.27 -17.98
N LEU A 50 1.63 9.85 -17.39
CA LEU A 50 0.28 9.87 -17.98
C LEU A 50 0.27 10.61 -19.33
N LYS A 51 0.96 11.75 -19.42
CA LYS A 51 1.10 12.48 -20.70
C LYS A 51 1.81 11.69 -21.79
N LEU A 52 2.83 10.92 -21.44
CA LEU A 52 3.52 10.04 -22.40
C LEU A 52 2.58 8.92 -22.88
N ALA A 53 1.82 8.31 -21.97
CA ALA A 53 0.85 7.29 -22.33
C ALA A 53 -0.25 7.83 -23.26
N ASP A 54 -0.74 9.05 -23.01
CA ASP A 54 -1.71 9.72 -23.89
C ASP A 54 -1.14 9.96 -25.30
N GLN A 55 0.14 10.34 -25.40
CA GLN A 55 0.80 10.56 -26.69
C GLN A 55 0.92 9.24 -27.49
N GLU A 56 1.38 8.17 -26.84
CA GLU A 56 1.48 6.84 -27.48
C GLU A 56 0.12 6.32 -27.95
N LEU A 57 -0.93 6.57 -27.16
CA LEU A 57 -2.30 6.19 -27.52
C LEU A 57 -2.84 7.01 -28.71
N GLU A 58 -2.51 8.29 -28.79
CA GLU A 58 -2.86 9.15 -29.92
C GLU A 58 -2.13 8.69 -31.20
N GLU A 59 -0.84 8.36 -31.10
CA GLU A 59 -0.07 7.80 -32.23
C GLU A 59 -0.61 6.44 -32.69
N ALA A 60 -1.00 5.58 -31.76
CA ALA A 60 -1.65 4.30 -32.06
C ALA A 60 -3.01 4.52 -32.75
N GLY A 61 -3.79 5.51 -32.30
CA GLY A 61 -5.07 5.89 -32.90
C GLY A 61 -4.93 6.37 -34.35
N VAL A 62 -3.91 7.18 -34.64
CA VAL A 62 -3.62 7.63 -36.02
C VAL A 62 -3.27 6.43 -36.92
N LYS A 63 -2.35 5.56 -36.48
CA LYS A 63 -1.98 4.34 -37.22
C LYS A 63 -3.19 3.42 -37.46
N TRP A 64 -4.06 3.29 -36.45
CA TRP A 64 -5.31 2.54 -36.58
C TRP A 64 -6.22 3.14 -37.65
N SER A 65 -6.39 4.46 -37.66
CA SER A 65 -7.24 5.15 -38.63
C SER A 65 -6.76 5.01 -40.08
N GLU A 66 -5.45 4.97 -40.30
CA GLU A 66 -4.84 4.73 -41.62
C GLU A 66 -5.15 3.32 -42.13
N VAL A 67 -5.07 2.31 -41.25
CA VAL A 67 -5.40 0.91 -41.59
C VAL A 67 -6.91 0.74 -41.80
N ALA A 68 -7.73 1.44 -41.02
CA ALA A 68 -9.19 1.35 -41.07
C ALA A 68 -9.79 1.99 -42.33
N ALA A 69 -9.09 2.92 -43.00
CA ALA A 69 -9.58 3.64 -44.18
C ALA A 69 -9.89 2.77 -45.41
N GLY A 70 -9.58 1.47 -45.38
CA GLY A 70 -9.90 0.50 -46.44
C GLY A 70 -10.69 -0.74 -45.98
N VAL A 71 -11.06 -0.83 -44.70
CA VAL A 71 -11.68 -2.03 -44.11
C VAL A 71 -13.17 -1.79 -43.90
N SER A 72 -14.02 -2.61 -44.53
CA SER A 72 -15.49 -2.52 -44.44
C SER A 72 -16.10 -3.35 -43.30
N ASP A 73 -15.28 -3.76 -42.34
CA ASP A 73 -15.71 -4.57 -41.20
C ASP A 73 -16.30 -3.66 -40.09
N PRO A 74 -17.57 -3.84 -39.69
CA PRO A 74 -18.24 -3.03 -38.68
C PRO A 74 -17.63 -3.13 -37.27
N ASP A 75 -16.96 -4.24 -36.93
CA ASP A 75 -16.27 -4.38 -35.64
C ASP A 75 -14.93 -3.63 -35.64
N PHE A 76 -14.31 -3.50 -36.81
CA PHE A 76 -13.09 -2.72 -37.02
C PHE A 76 -13.32 -1.20 -36.87
N ILE A 77 -14.57 -0.75 -37.07
CA ILE A 77 -15.01 0.65 -36.94
C ILE A 77 -15.40 1.02 -35.50
N ARG A 78 -15.50 0.05 -34.56
CA ARG A 78 -15.88 0.32 -33.16
C ARG A 78 -14.75 0.80 -32.24
N LEU A 79 -13.50 0.66 -32.66
CA LEU A 79 -12.31 1.01 -31.86
C LEU A 79 -11.89 2.50 -31.78
N PRO A 80 -12.37 3.48 -32.58
CA PRO A 80 -11.81 4.83 -32.57
C PRO A 80 -12.24 5.72 -31.40
N ASN A 81 -13.22 5.32 -30.57
CA ASN A 81 -13.69 6.14 -29.44
C ASN A 81 -12.94 5.87 -28.13
N LEU A 82 -12.29 4.71 -27.99
CA LEU A 82 -11.52 4.31 -26.80
C LEU A 82 -10.36 5.26 -26.49
N PRO A 83 -9.56 5.73 -27.48
CA PRO A 83 -8.51 6.72 -27.23
C PRO A 83 -9.02 8.03 -26.62
N GLY A 84 -10.21 8.49 -27.04
CA GLY A 84 -10.82 9.72 -26.51
C GLY A 84 -11.29 9.58 -25.06
N GLU A 85 -11.89 8.44 -24.71
CA GLU A 85 -12.34 8.15 -23.34
C GLU A 85 -11.17 7.98 -22.36
N VAL A 86 -10.11 7.29 -22.79
CA VAL A 86 -8.88 7.13 -22.00
C VAL A 86 -8.18 8.46 -21.79
N LYS A 87 -8.07 9.30 -22.84
CA LYS A 87 -7.50 10.64 -22.74
C LYS A 87 -8.28 11.54 -21.78
N SER A 88 -9.61 11.54 -21.89
CA SER A 88 -10.47 12.30 -20.96
C SER A 88 -10.29 11.84 -19.51
N SER A 89 -10.17 10.53 -19.28
CA SER A 89 -9.95 9.97 -17.94
C SER A 89 -8.55 10.31 -17.40
N SER A 90 -7.52 10.24 -18.25
CA SER A 90 -6.13 10.64 -17.94
C SER A 90 -6.04 12.11 -17.54
N GLU A 91 -6.74 13.01 -18.25
CA GLU A 91 -6.76 14.44 -17.94
C GLU A 91 -7.38 14.72 -16.56
N VAL A 92 -8.47 14.03 -16.22
CA VAL A 92 -9.11 14.15 -14.89
C VAL A 92 -8.16 13.69 -13.78
N VAL A 93 -7.51 12.54 -13.95
CA VAL A 93 -6.55 12.00 -12.97
C VAL A 93 -5.33 12.92 -12.84
N SER A 94 -4.75 13.36 -13.95
CA SER A 94 -3.64 14.30 -13.97
C SER A 94 -3.98 15.63 -13.30
N GLY A 95 -5.21 16.13 -13.49
CA GLY A 95 -5.72 17.33 -12.84
C GLY A 95 -5.82 17.17 -11.32
N LEU A 96 -6.33 16.04 -10.83
CA LEU A 96 -6.42 15.75 -9.39
C LEU A 96 -5.04 15.62 -8.73
N ILE A 97 -4.08 14.97 -9.41
CA ILE A 97 -2.70 14.86 -8.93
C ILE A 97 -2.03 16.25 -8.93
N GLY A 98 -2.29 17.07 -9.94
CA GLY A 98 -1.80 18.45 -10.02
C GLY A 98 -2.30 19.31 -8.86
N GLN A 99 -3.61 19.34 -8.63
CA GLN A 99 -4.22 20.07 -7.51
C GLN A 99 -3.66 19.61 -6.16
N SER A 100 -3.46 18.31 -5.97
CA SER A 100 -2.87 17.76 -4.76
C SER A 100 -1.40 18.20 -4.59
N SER A 101 -0.64 18.25 -5.68
CA SER A 101 0.75 18.73 -5.68
C SER A 101 0.84 20.22 -5.33
N ASP A 102 -0.07 21.05 -5.86
CA ASP A 102 -0.12 22.49 -5.57
C ASP A 102 -0.44 22.75 -4.09
N LEU A 103 -1.33 21.96 -3.49
CA LEU A 103 -1.62 22.03 -2.06
C LEU A 103 -0.41 21.65 -1.20
N LEU A 104 0.35 20.62 -1.61
CA LEU A 104 1.57 20.21 -0.92
C LEU A 104 2.68 21.25 -1.07
N ASP A 105 2.85 21.85 -2.25
CA ASP A 105 3.78 22.96 -2.50
C ASP A 105 3.38 24.20 -1.65
N GLY A 106 2.08 24.49 -1.54
CA GLY A 106 1.56 25.55 -0.66
C GLY A 106 1.81 25.29 0.83
N TYR A 107 1.67 24.04 1.27
CA TYR A 107 2.01 23.64 2.64
C TYR A 107 3.51 23.80 2.93
N LEU A 108 4.39 23.39 2.01
CA LEU A 108 5.83 23.61 2.14
C LEU A 108 6.19 25.09 2.25
N LEU A 109 5.55 25.97 1.46
CA LEU A 109 5.72 27.41 1.57
C LEU A 109 5.27 27.94 2.94
N SER A 110 4.17 27.40 3.49
CA SER A 110 3.67 27.79 4.81
C SER A 110 4.60 27.38 5.97
N LEU A 111 5.42 26.34 5.78
CA LEU A 111 6.42 25.90 6.76
C LEU A 111 7.70 26.74 6.75
N GLY A 112 7.87 27.68 5.81
CA GLY A 112 9.01 28.59 5.77
C GLY A 112 10.36 27.91 5.49
N VAL A 113 10.35 26.66 5.00
CA VAL A 113 11.58 25.89 4.70
C VAL A 113 12.07 26.27 3.30
N PRO A 114 13.29 26.83 3.14
CA PRO A 114 13.84 27.13 1.82
C PRO A 114 14.01 25.85 1.01
N ALA A 115 13.71 25.93 -0.28
CA ALA A 115 13.91 24.84 -1.22
C ALA A 115 15.41 24.73 -1.57
N GLU A 116 16.18 23.87 -0.88
CA GLU A 116 17.37 23.30 -1.50
C GLU A 116 17.93 22.03 -0.86
N SER A 117 18.47 21.20 -1.77
CA SER A 117 19.53 20.21 -1.62
C SER A 117 19.20 18.83 -1.04
N THR A 118 18.52 18.02 -1.86
CA THR A 118 18.73 16.57 -1.87
C THR A 118 20.12 16.25 -2.43
N SER A 119 21.02 15.73 -1.60
CA SER A 119 22.24 15.06 -2.07
C SER A 119 22.04 13.54 -2.03
N ALA A 120 22.36 12.93 -3.16
CA ALA A 120 22.34 11.50 -3.40
C ALA A 120 23.50 10.80 -2.68
N GLY A 121 23.25 9.59 -2.16
CA GLY A 121 24.28 8.69 -1.67
C GLY A 121 23.95 7.26 -2.11
N ALA A 122 24.60 6.82 -3.19
CA ALA A 122 24.56 5.47 -3.72
C ALA A 122 25.78 4.65 -3.22
N SER A 123 25.56 3.36 -2.95
CA SER A 123 26.51 2.21 -2.97
C SER A 123 26.23 1.27 -1.79
N GLY A 124 26.23 -0.06 -1.90
CA GLY A 124 26.61 -0.90 -3.02
C GLY A 124 26.20 -2.35 -2.79
N GLN A 125 26.14 -3.09 -3.90
CA GLN A 125 25.91 -4.52 -3.99
C GLN A 125 27.02 -5.33 -3.32
N THR A 126 26.67 -6.50 -2.75
CA THR A 126 27.43 -7.74 -2.95
C THR A 126 26.61 -8.96 -2.48
N SER A 127 26.48 -9.94 -3.37
CA SER A 127 26.10 -11.34 -3.13
C SER A 127 27.12 -12.22 -3.88
N PRO A 128 27.16 -13.56 -3.73
CA PRO A 128 27.03 -14.44 -2.55
C PRO A 128 28.21 -15.47 -2.52
N PRO A 129 28.18 -16.54 -1.70
CA PRO A 129 27.71 -17.85 -2.23
C PRO A 129 27.03 -18.79 -1.20
N GLY A 130 26.16 -19.70 -1.67
CA GLY A 130 25.62 -20.86 -0.90
C GLY A 130 26.47 -22.12 -1.10
N PRO A 131 25.93 -23.36 -0.97
CA PRO A 131 24.79 -23.83 -0.19
C PRO A 131 25.17 -25.00 0.77
N ALA A 132 24.30 -25.37 1.70
CA ALA A 132 24.27 -26.74 2.24
C ALA A 132 22.87 -27.11 2.75
N SER A 133 22.31 -28.14 2.13
CA SER A 133 21.09 -28.82 2.55
C SER A 133 21.31 -29.62 3.83
N SER A 134 20.36 -29.59 4.75
CA SER A 134 20.12 -30.68 5.69
C SER A 134 18.62 -30.82 5.95
N SER A 135 18.09 -31.97 5.57
CA SER A 135 16.75 -32.46 5.86
C SER A 135 16.58 -32.75 7.36
N GLY A 136 15.62 -32.09 8.00
CA GLY A 136 15.16 -32.33 9.37
C GLY A 136 13.75 -31.74 9.56
N ASP A 137 12.80 -32.60 9.92
CA ASP A 137 11.35 -32.43 9.96
C ASP A 137 10.80 -31.20 10.71
N ARG A 138 9.92 -30.46 10.01
CA ARG A 138 8.72 -29.68 10.42
C ARG A 138 8.76 -28.62 11.53
N ASP A 139 9.74 -28.57 12.41
CA ASP A 139 9.82 -27.51 13.45
C ASP A 139 10.69 -26.32 13.05
N VAL A 140 11.41 -26.41 11.92
CA VAL A 140 12.30 -25.35 11.41
C VAL A 140 11.53 -24.30 10.60
N ASP A 141 10.45 -24.71 9.92
CA ASP A 141 9.68 -23.84 9.02
C ASP A 141 8.94 -22.72 9.79
N GLU A 142 8.37 -23.03 10.96
CA GLU A 142 7.66 -22.04 11.77
C GLU A 142 8.58 -20.97 12.38
N GLN A 143 9.82 -21.31 12.73
CA GLN A 143 10.78 -20.34 13.30
C GLN A 143 11.28 -19.36 12.24
N ASP A 144 11.52 -19.84 11.02
CA ASP A 144 11.90 -18.99 9.90
C ASP A 144 10.74 -18.06 9.49
N ASP A 145 9.50 -18.55 9.54
CA ASP A 145 8.30 -17.76 9.28
C ASP A 145 8.07 -16.66 10.33
N ASP A 146 8.21 -16.93 11.62
CA ASP A 146 8.06 -15.91 12.65
C ASP A 146 9.17 -14.84 12.53
N ALA A 147 10.40 -15.23 12.22
CA ALA A 147 11.49 -14.29 11.95
C ALA A 147 11.24 -13.42 10.70
N LEU A 148 10.68 -14.03 9.64
CA LEU A 148 10.22 -13.33 8.44
C LEU A 148 9.11 -12.32 8.77
N VAL A 149 8.08 -12.74 9.51
CA VAL A 149 6.97 -11.88 9.93
C VAL A 149 7.46 -10.65 10.69
N GLU A 150 8.38 -10.82 11.65
CA GLU A 150 8.94 -9.68 12.38
C GLU A 150 9.80 -8.77 11.49
N ARG A 151 10.47 -9.32 10.47
CA ARG A 151 11.17 -8.49 9.47
C ARG A 151 10.19 -7.67 8.65
N LEU A 152 9.18 -8.30 8.04
CA LEU A 152 8.17 -7.60 7.23
C LEU A 152 7.43 -6.54 8.05
N ARG A 153 7.10 -6.83 9.32
CA ARG A 153 6.45 -5.86 10.22
C ARG A 153 7.27 -4.59 10.42
N ARG A 154 8.61 -4.70 10.51
CA ARG A 154 9.50 -3.53 10.66
C ARG A 154 9.62 -2.71 9.37
N GLU A 155 9.41 -3.33 8.22
CA GLU A 155 9.49 -2.68 6.91
C GLU A 155 8.19 -1.95 6.54
N LEU A 156 7.06 -2.37 7.12
CA LEU A 156 5.77 -1.71 6.89
C LEU A 156 5.76 -0.29 7.46
N PRO A 157 5.18 0.68 6.74
CA PRO A 157 5.01 2.02 7.26
C PRO A 157 3.99 2.05 8.40
N PRO A 158 3.96 3.15 9.18
CA PRO A 158 2.95 3.34 10.22
C PRO A 158 1.53 3.08 9.70
N GLY A 159 0.74 2.42 10.53
CA GLY A 159 -0.65 2.09 10.24
C GLY A 159 -1.58 3.30 10.06
N PRO A 160 -2.80 3.07 9.56
CA PRO A 160 -3.85 4.09 9.59
C PRO A 160 -4.12 4.56 11.03
N THR A 161 -3.92 5.85 11.29
CA THR A 161 -4.25 6.45 12.59
C THR A 161 -5.76 6.71 12.68
N PRO A 162 -6.44 6.32 13.78
CA PRO A 162 -7.85 6.62 13.98
C PRO A 162 -8.14 8.12 13.78
N GLY A 163 -9.14 8.43 12.95
CA GLY A 163 -9.56 9.80 12.65
C GLY A 163 -8.81 10.48 11.49
N VAL A 164 -7.72 9.89 10.99
CA VAL A 164 -7.03 10.38 9.78
C VAL A 164 -7.61 9.65 8.56
N ARG A 165 -8.21 10.42 7.65
CA ARG A 165 -8.74 9.89 6.39
C ARG A 165 -7.63 9.80 5.33
N GLY A 166 -7.75 8.82 4.43
CA GLY A 166 -6.88 8.69 3.26
C GLY A 166 -5.63 7.82 3.47
N VAL A 167 -5.32 7.39 4.69
CA VAL A 167 -4.23 6.43 4.93
C VAL A 167 -4.74 5.02 4.67
N LYS A 168 -4.11 4.33 3.72
CA LYS A 168 -4.44 2.95 3.35
C LYS A 168 -3.72 1.95 4.25
N THR A 169 -4.36 0.82 4.49
CA THR A 169 -3.69 -0.36 5.06
C THR A 169 -2.67 -0.84 4.03
N GLN A 170 -1.44 -1.05 4.46
CA GLN A 170 -0.39 -1.66 3.67
C GLN A 170 -0.01 -2.99 4.30
N GLY A 171 0.34 -3.94 3.45
CA GLY A 171 0.81 -5.24 3.87
C GLY A 171 1.85 -5.82 2.93
N GLN A 172 2.47 -6.88 3.41
CA GLN A 172 3.32 -7.76 2.63
C GLN A 172 2.86 -9.19 2.91
N TRP A 173 2.78 -10.00 1.87
CA TRP A 173 2.32 -11.37 1.97
C TRP A 173 3.31 -12.33 1.34
N PHE A 174 3.36 -13.55 1.84
CA PHE A 174 4.22 -14.61 1.36
C PHE A 174 3.48 -15.94 1.38
N SER A 175 3.97 -16.91 0.62
CA SER A 175 3.47 -18.28 0.58
C SER A 175 4.65 -19.24 0.42
N PRO A 176 4.49 -20.54 0.72
CA PRO A 176 5.56 -21.52 0.53
C PRO A 176 6.13 -21.46 -0.89
N GLY A 177 7.45 -21.29 -1.00
CA GLY A 177 8.15 -21.19 -2.29
C GLY A 177 7.97 -19.88 -3.05
N LYS A 178 7.33 -18.85 -2.46
CA LYS A 178 7.16 -17.51 -3.05
C LYS A 178 7.79 -16.45 -2.15
N GLU A 179 8.50 -15.50 -2.76
CA GLU A 179 9.01 -14.33 -2.05
C GLU A 179 7.88 -13.41 -1.57
N ALA A 180 8.18 -12.58 -0.56
CA ALA A 180 7.21 -11.65 -0.02
C ALA A 180 6.85 -10.55 -1.04
N GLU A 181 5.56 -10.31 -1.25
CA GLU A 181 5.04 -9.31 -2.18
C GLU A 181 4.22 -8.23 -1.46
N PRO A 182 4.30 -6.97 -1.91
CA PRO A 182 3.49 -5.89 -1.33
C PRO A 182 2.02 -6.02 -1.73
N ILE A 183 1.14 -5.55 -0.85
CA ILE A 183 -0.30 -5.43 -1.09
C ILE A 183 -0.84 -4.21 -0.33
N THR A 184 -1.83 -3.50 -0.89
CA THR A 184 -2.37 -2.28 -0.30
C THR A 184 -3.90 -2.25 -0.42
N SER A 185 -4.57 -1.75 0.61
CA SER A 185 -6.03 -1.58 0.59
C SER A 185 -6.45 -0.43 -0.32
N GLY A 186 -7.64 -0.53 -0.88
CA GLY A 186 -8.16 0.41 -1.86
C GLY A 186 -8.76 -0.30 -3.07
N LEU A 187 -9.54 0.48 -3.83
CA LEU A 187 -10.27 0.02 -5.01
C LEU A 187 -9.28 -0.23 -6.16
N ASP A 188 -9.37 -1.42 -6.74
CA ASP A 188 -8.65 -1.90 -7.93
C ASP A 188 -9.33 -3.19 -8.43
N ASP A 189 -8.77 -3.79 -9.48
CA ASP A 189 -9.33 -5.00 -10.12
C ASP A 189 -9.51 -6.18 -9.14
N ARG A 190 -8.66 -6.29 -8.11
CA ARG A 190 -8.80 -7.33 -7.06
C ARG A 190 -10.03 -7.09 -6.18
N THR A 191 -10.43 -5.83 -6.01
CA THR A 191 -11.66 -5.48 -5.29
C THR A 191 -12.89 -5.96 -6.06
N ASP A 192 -12.93 -5.68 -7.37
CA ASP A 192 -14.02 -6.14 -8.23
C ASP A 192 -14.11 -7.67 -8.23
N ARG A 193 -12.95 -8.33 -8.25
CA ARG A 193 -12.86 -9.79 -8.15
C ARG A 193 -13.45 -10.34 -6.84
N VAL A 194 -13.22 -9.67 -5.70
CA VAL A 194 -13.85 -10.07 -4.42
C VAL A 194 -15.37 -9.96 -4.53
N ASP A 195 -15.89 -8.87 -5.11
CA ASP A 195 -17.35 -8.68 -5.26
C ASP A 195 -17.98 -9.71 -6.21
N GLU A 196 -17.26 -10.17 -7.23
CA GLU A 196 -17.66 -11.29 -8.09
C GLU A 196 -17.72 -12.61 -7.31
N ILE A 197 -16.67 -12.94 -6.55
CA ILE A 197 -16.64 -14.15 -5.73
C ILE A 197 -17.83 -14.17 -4.76
N LEU A 198 -18.09 -13.05 -4.11
CA LEU A 198 -19.23 -12.92 -3.21
C LEU A 198 -20.58 -13.00 -3.96
N LYS A 199 -20.64 -12.56 -5.22
CA LYS A 199 -21.82 -12.74 -6.09
C LYS A 199 -22.11 -14.21 -6.32
N GLU A 200 -21.09 -14.94 -6.73
CA GLU A 200 -21.16 -16.37 -7.03
C GLU A 200 -21.53 -17.18 -5.79
N SER A 201 -21.08 -16.75 -4.61
CA SER A 201 -21.46 -17.38 -3.34
C SER A 201 -22.88 -17.03 -2.88
N GLY A 202 -23.63 -16.19 -3.60
CA GLY A 202 -24.99 -15.79 -3.24
C GLY A 202 -25.09 -14.66 -2.20
N CYS A 203 -24.01 -13.94 -1.92
CA CYS A 203 -24.06 -12.80 -1.00
C CYS A 203 -24.94 -11.68 -1.60
N THR A 204 -25.97 -11.28 -0.87
CA THR A 204 -26.90 -10.22 -1.27
C THR A 204 -26.46 -8.83 -0.83
N MET A 205 -25.51 -8.74 0.12
CA MET A 205 -25.08 -7.48 0.75
C MET A 205 -23.88 -6.82 0.03
N ARG A 206 -23.88 -6.84 -1.30
CA ARG A 206 -22.79 -6.29 -2.13
C ARG A 206 -23.17 -4.90 -2.71
N PRO A 207 -22.20 -4.01 -2.99
CA PRO A 207 -20.76 -4.15 -2.73
C PRO A 207 -20.47 -4.04 -1.22
N VAL A 208 -19.47 -4.78 -0.74
CA VAL A 208 -19.01 -4.68 0.65
C VAL A 208 -17.79 -3.79 0.73
N THR A 209 -17.77 -2.84 1.68
CA THR A 209 -16.61 -1.94 1.84
C THR A 209 -15.31 -2.70 2.12
N ALA A 210 -15.41 -3.85 2.80
CA ALA A 210 -14.28 -4.72 3.10
C ALA A 210 -13.66 -5.37 1.84
N ALA A 211 -14.34 -5.38 0.68
CA ALA A 211 -13.78 -5.94 -0.54
C ALA A 211 -12.46 -5.28 -0.95
N ALA A 212 -12.27 -4.01 -0.57
CA ALA A 212 -11.06 -3.24 -0.82
C ALA A 212 -9.94 -3.50 0.22
N ASP A 213 -10.21 -4.28 1.27
CA ASP A 213 -9.23 -4.57 2.32
C ASP A 213 -8.18 -5.58 1.84
N VAL A 214 -6.98 -5.51 2.41
CA VAL A 214 -5.81 -6.28 1.99
C VAL A 214 -6.10 -7.79 2.04
N GLU A 215 -6.77 -8.23 3.09
CA GLU A 215 -7.01 -9.61 3.43
C GLU A 215 -7.93 -10.27 2.40
N LEU A 216 -9.01 -9.60 2.01
CA LEU A 216 -9.96 -10.12 1.04
C LEU A 216 -9.39 -10.11 -0.39
N LYS A 217 -8.59 -9.09 -0.73
CA LYS A 217 -7.87 -9.03 -2.01
C LYS A 217 -6.85 -10.16 -2.14
N LEU A 218 -6.13 -10.48 -1.06
CA LEU A 218 -5.23 -11.64 -1.05
C LEU A 218 -5.99 -12.96 -1.14
N ALA A 219 -7.14 -13.09 -0.47
CA ALA A 219 -7.97 -14.28 -0.60
C ALA A 219 -8.46 -14.51 -2.04
N ALA A 220 -8.81 -13.44 -2.77
CA ALA A 220 -9.13 -13.52 -4.19
C ALA A 220 -7.91 -13.94 -5.04
N GLU A 221 -6.74 -13.35 -4.79
CA GLU A 221 -5.49 -13.75 -5.44
C GLU A 221 -5.18 -15.24 -5.21
N MET A 222 -5.34 -15.73 -3.98
CA MET A 222 -5.15 -17.15 -3.65
C MET A 222 -6.09 -18.06 -4.44
N ARG A 223 -7.35 -17.64 -4.61
CA ARG A 223 -8.34 -18.36 -5.42
C ARG A 223 -7.93 -18.44 -6.89
N ASP A 224 -7.47 -17.33 -7.47
CA ASP A 224 -7.17 -17.26 -8.90
C ASP A 224 -5.82 -17.89 -9.26
N SER A 225 -4.85 -17.86 -8.34
CA SER A 225 -3.50 -18.42 -8.53
C SER A 225 -3.33 -19.86 -8.02
N GLY A 226 -4.34 -20.41 -7.32
CA GLY A 226 -4.28 -21.75 -6.74
C GLY A 226 -3.38 -21.87 -5.50
N ILE A 227 -3.06 -20.76 -4.83
CA ILE A 227 -2.29 -20.75 -3.58
C ILE A 227 -3.17 -21.31 -2.46
N THR A 228 -2.69 -22.37 -1.80
CA THR A 228 -3.42 -23.03 -0.72
C THR A 228 -3.03 -22.54 0.67
N GLU A 229 -1.87 -21.93 0.82
CA GLU A 229 -1.39 -21.44 2.10
C GLU A 229 -0.63 -20.12 1.89
N ALA A 230 -0.99 -19.11 2.66
CA ALA A 230 -0.32 -17.82 2.65
C ALA A 230 -0.37 -17.16 4.02
N SER A 231 0.59 -16.27 4.25
CA SER A 231 0.64 -15.40 5.41
C SER A 231 0.71 -13.95 4.94
N VAL A 232 -0.02 -13.05 5.61
CA VAL A 232 0.02 -11.61 5.33
C VAL A 232 0.29 -10.83 6.60
N VAL A 233 1.26 -9.94 6.53
CA VAL A 233 1.57 -8.97 7.59
C VAL A 233 1.01 -7.63 7.16
N ILE A 234 0.17 -7.01 7.99
CA ILE A 234 -0.47 -5.73 7.70
C ILE A 234 -0.20 -4.71 8.82
N ASN A 235 -0.18 -3.44 8.46
CA ASN A 235 -0.03 -2.33 9.41
C ASN A 235 -1.35 -1.88 10.05
N ASN A 236 -2.38 -2.72 10.04
CA ASN A 236 -3.68 -2.45 10.65
C ASN A 236 -4.22 -3.71 11.36
N VAL A 237 -5.37 -3.59 12.03
CA VAL A 237 -6.12 -4.76 12.53
C VAL A 237 -7.27 -5.04 11.56
N PRO A 238 -7.51 -6.31 11.17
CA PRO A 238 -8.63 -6.64 10.30
C PRO A 238 -9.96 -6.15 10.87
N CYS A 239 -10.85 -5.66 10.00
CA CYS A 239 -12.17 -5.22 10.43
C CYS A 239 -13.00 -6.41 10.96
N THR A 240 -13.87 -6.14 11.92
CA THR A 240 -14.71 -7.15 12.59
C THR A 240 -16.20 -6.97 12.25
N GLY A 241 -16.97 -8.07 12.30
CA GLY A 241 -18.41 -8.08 11.99
C GLY A 241 -18.79 -8.98 10.80
N LYS A 242 -20.08 -9.07 10.50
CA LYS A 242 -20.61 -10.03 9.50
C LYS A 242 -20.21 -9.72 8.06
N THR A 243 -20.12 -8.43 7.71
CA THR A 243 -19.72 -7.94 6.37
C THR A 243 -18.28 -7.43 6.35
N SER A 244 -17.47 -7.91 7.29
CA SER A 244 -16.06 -7.53 7.45
C SER A 244 -15.14 -8.64 6.94
N CYS A 245 -13.84 -8.39 6.88
CA CYS A 245 -12.82 -9.41 6.61
C CYS A 245 -13.04 -10.67 7.47
N ASP A 246 -13.34 -10.50 8.76
CA ASP A 246 -13.56 -11.61 9.70
C ASP A 246 -14.73 -12.52 9.32
N GLY A 247 -15.78 -11.96 8.73
CA GLY A 247 -16.97 -12.70 8.30
C GLY A 247 -16.87 -13.26 6.89
N LEU A 248 -16.10 -12.60 6.02
CA LEU A 248 -16.07 -12.88 4.58
C LEU A 248 -14.89 -13.74 4.14
N LEU A 249 -13.76 -13.74 4.87
CA LEU A 249 -12.54 -14.43 4.45
C LEU A 249 -12.75 -15.91 4.19
N GLY A 250 -13.50 -16.62 5.04
CA GLY A 250 -13.75 -18.05 4.83
C GLY A 250 -14.63 -18.36 3.61
N ILE A 251 -15.36 -17.36 3.10
CA ILE A 251 -16.20 -17.47 1.89
C ILE A 251 -15.38 -17.17 0.63
N VAL A 252 -14.51 -16.16 0.72
CA VAL A 252 -13.67 -15.74 -0.41
C VAL A 252 -12.48 -16.67 -0.62
N LEU A 253 -11.89 -17.20 0.45
CA LEU A 253 -10.83 -18.20 0.34
C LEU A 253 -11.34 -19.47 -0.37
N PRO A 254 -10.53 -20.07 -1.26
CA PRO A 254 -10.86 -21.35 -1.86
C PRO A 254 -10.92 -22.46 -0.80
N GLU A 255 -11.72 -23.50 -1.05
CA GLU A 255 -11.87 -24.63 -0.14
C GLU A 255 -10.53 -25.34 0.10
N GLY A 256 -10.26 -25.67 1.36
CA GLY A 256 -9.01 -26.33 1.77
C GLY A 256 -7.82 -25.39 1.95
N SER A 257 -7.97 -24.09 1.65
CA SER A 257 -6.89 -23.12 1.80
C SER A 257 -6.89 -22.40 3.14
N LYS A 258 -5.70 -21.92 3.53
CA LYS A 258 -5.45 -21.22 4.80
C LYS A 258 -4.76 -19.88 4.56
N LEU A 259 -5.25 -18.84 5.23
CA LEU A 259 -4.60 -17.53 5.28
C LEU A 259 -4.32 -17.14 6.73
N THR A 260 -3.06 -16.92 7.06
CA THR A 260 -2.65 -16.38 8.36
C THR A 260 -2.49 -14.87 8.26
N VAL A 261 -3.26 -14.11 9.05
CA VAL A 261 -3.19 -12.65 9.07
C VAL A 261 -2.48 -12.20 10.35
N HIS A 262 -1.41 -11.43 10.18
CA HIS A 262 -0.64 -10.78 11.23
C HIS A 262 -0.92 -9.27 11.17
N GLY A 263 -1.70 -8.76 12.12
CA GLY A 263 -2.00 -7.35 12.24
C GLY A 263 -1.15 -6.62 13.28
N THR A 264 -1.51 -5.36 13.53
CA THR A 264 -0.91 -4.57 14.62
C THR A 264 -1.37 -5.05 16.00
N ASN A 265 -0.71 -4.58 17.06
CA ASN A 265 -1.03 -4.90 18.45
C ASN A 265 -1.04 -6.41 18.78
N GLY A 266 -0.21 -7.20 18.09
CA GLY A 266 -0.10 -8.64 18.31
C GLY A 266 -1.27 -9.45 17.74
N PHE A 267 -2.10 -8.86 16.88
CA PHE A 267 -3.14 -9.62 16.19
C PHE A 267 -2.52 -10.71 15.31
N LYS A 268 -2.89 -11.98 15.54
CA LYS A 268 -2.58 -13.12 14.69
C LYS A 268 -3.82 -14.01 14.63
N LYS A 269 -4.29 -14.33 13.42
CA LYS A 269 -5.44 -15.21 13.21
C LYS A 269 -5.31 -15.99 11.92
N ILE A 270 -5.73 -17.25 11.96
CA ILE A 270 -5.78 -18.13 10.79
C ILE A 270 -7.23 -18.20 10.31
N TYR A 271 -7.41 -18.04 9.01
CA TYR A 271 -8.69 -18.17 8.32
C TYR A 271 -8.65 -19.36 7.38
N GLU A 272 -9.70 -20.17 7.39
CA GLU A 272 -9.86 -21.34 6.54
C GLU A 272 -10.96 -21.08 5.51
N GLY A 273 -10.70 -21.46 4.26
CA GLY A 273 -11.64 -21.34 3.15
C GLY A 273 -12.64 -22.50 3.05
N GLY A 274 -13.65 -22.31 2.20
CA GLY A 274 -14.71 -23.31 1.97
C GLY A 274 -16.01 -23.05 2.75
N LYS A 275 -16.17 -21.89 3.38
CA LYS A 275 -17.46 -21.50 3.96
C LYS A 275 -18.42 -21.06 2.87
N THR A 276 -19.70 -21.34 3.06
CA THR A 276 -20.77 -20.82 2.20
C THR A 276 -21.43 -19.60 2.83
N TRP A 277 -22.04 -18.76 2.01
CA TRP A 277 -22.91 -17.69 2.50
C TRP A 277 -24.17 -18.31 3.12
N GLN A 278 -24.32 -18.19 4.44
CA GLN A 278 -25.44 -18.80 5.20
C GLN A 278 -26.27 -17.78 5.98
N TRP A 279 -26.24 -16.50 5.57
CA TRP A 279 -26.94 -15.40 6.26
C TRP A 279 -28.15 -14.91 5.46
#